data_AF-A0A1F8MQZ4-F1
#
_entry.id   AF-A0A1F8MQZ4-F1
#
_cell.length_a   1.000
_cell.length_b   1.000
_cell.length_c   1.000
_cell.angle_alpha   90.00
_cell.angle_beta   90.00
_cell.angle_gamma   90.00
#
_symmetry.space_group_name_H-M   'P 1'
#
loop_
_entity.id
_entity.type
_entity.pdbx_description
1 polymer ?
#
loop_
_entity_poly.entity_id
_entity_poly.type
_entity_poly.pdbx_seq_one_letter_code
_entity_poly.pdbx_strand_id
1 'polypeptide(L)'
;MVLDAEDKLDEAKYFLALMQENVSDSKKFKYNLSAFLAAARSVTDILRTQLAQKPGFRRWHDSKKKELEKNRVSKLMMDKRIYNIHLRPINAKHHTKIETTEMIHVLDGALVVLTHENGTKEIISSEHEPQPKAPEPTEPKITEYWFFEECPEVDVLILCTEYLQILSNIVSESKSKFVA
;
A
#
# COMPACT_ATOMS: atom_id res chain seq x y z
N MET A 1 -23.45 -28.77 -1.08
CA MET A 1 -23.87 -27.83 -0.01
C MET A 1 -23.09 -26.54 -0.23
N VAL A 2 -23.78 -25.42 -0.36
CA VAL A 2 -23.14 -24.09 -0.42
C VAL A 2 -22.82 -23.67 1.00
N LEU A 3 -21.66 -23.05 1.25
CA LEU A 3 -21.31 -22.54 2.58
C LEU A 3 -21.65 -21.06 2.63
N ASP A 4 -22.41 -20.64 3.64
CA ASP A 4 -22.76 -19.22 3.85
C ASP A 4 -21.49 -18.42 4.24
N ALA A 5 -20.42 -19.14 4.62
CA ALA A 5 -19.10 -18.57 4.86
C ALA A 5 -18.45 -18.03 3.57
N GLU A 6 -18.83 -18.54 2.40
CA GLU A 6 -18.39 -18.00 1.11
C GLU A 6 -19.01 -16.63 0.85
N ASP A 7 -20.31 -16.48 1.11
CA ASP A 7 -20.99 -15.19 0.98
C ASP A 7 -20.37 -14.13 1.90
N LYS A 8 -19.99 -14.51 3.14
CA LYS A 8 -19.26 -13.60 4.04
C LYS A 8 -17.83 -13.31 3.60
N LEU A 9 -17.17 -14.27 2.97
CA LEU A 9 -15.85 -14.04 2.40
C LEU A 9 -15.94 -13.06 1.22
N ASP A 10 -16.96 -13.16 0.39
CA ASP A 10 -17.20 -12.26 -0.72
C ASP A 10 -17.66 -10.86 -0.25
N GLU A 11 -18.46 -10.78 0.81
CA GLU A 11 -18.76 -9.51 1.48
C GLU A 11 -17.49 -8.83 2.03
N ALA A 12 -16.58 -9.60 2.62
CA ALA A 12 -15.29 -9.06 3.07
C ALA A 12 -14.43 -8.57 1.88
N LYS A 13 -14.38 -9.30 0.77
CA LYS A 13 -13.70 -8.83 -0.47
C LYS A 13 -14.31 -7.53 -0.99
N TYR A 14 -15.63 -7.43 -1.00
CA TYR A 14 -16.36 -6.23 -1.42
C TYR A 14 -15.95 -5.01 -0.59
N PHE A 15 -15.94 -5.12 0.74
CA PHE A 15 -15.53 -4.01 1.59
C PHE A 15 -14.05 -3.64 1.45
N LEU A 16 -13.16 -4.60 1.19
CA LEU A 16 -11.77 -4.29 0.87
C LEU A 16 -11.65 -3.48 -0.44
N ALA A 17 -12.38 -3.86 -1.48
CA ALA A 17 -12.40 -3.09 -2.73
C ALA A 17 -12.90 -1.66 -2.49
N LEU A 18 -13.96 -1.48 -1.71
CA LEU A 18 -14.44 -0.16 -1.33
C LEU A 18 -13.43 0.64 -0.49
N MET A 19 -12.59 0.00 0.34
CA MET A 19 -11.49 0.69 1.02
C MET A 19 -10.45 1.20 0.02
N GLN A 20 -10.10 0.41 -0.99
CA GLN A 20 -9.14 0.79 -2.03
C GLN A 20 -9.67 1.95 -2.88
N GLU A 21 -10.94 1.92 -3.27
CA GLU A 21 -11.60 2.98 -4.04
C GLU A 21 -11.74 4.29 -3.26
N ASN A 22 -11.87 4.20 -1.93
CA ASN A 22 -12.10 5.35 -1.06
C ASN A 22 -10.89 5.64 -0.16
N VAL A 23 -9.67 5.33 -0.63
CA VAL A 23 -8.42 5.50 0.13
C VAL A 23 -8.19 6.94 0.57
N SER A 24 -8.69 7.93 -0.17
CA SER A 24 -8.56 9.37 0.18
C SER A 24 -9.69 9.91 1.04
N ASP A 25 -10.83 9.22 1.09
CA ASP A 25 -11.97 9.63 1.90
C ASP A 25 -11.91 8.94 3.26
N SER A 26 -11.33 9.63 4.24
CA SER A 26 -11.12 9.10 5.59
C SER A 26 -12.37 8.52 6.24
N LYS A 27 -13.53 9.13 6.00
CA LYS A 27 -14.79 8.70 6.62
C LYS A 27 -15.26 7.40 5.98
N LYS A 28 -15.30 7.34 4.65
CA LYS A 28 -15.68 6.13 3.92
C LYS A 28 -14.70 5.00 4.15
N PHE A 29 -13.39 5.27 4.14
CA PHE A 29 -12.37 4.27 4.44
C PHE A 29 -12.60 3.61 5.80
N LYS A 30 -12.82 4.41 6.87
CA LYS A 30 -13.09 3.89 8.22
C LYS A 30 -14.35 3.02 8.26
N TYR A 31 -15.42 3.43 7.59
CA TYR A 31 -16.66 2.65 7.54
C TYR A 31 -16.48 1.32 6.81
N ASN A 32 -15.80 1.36 5.66
CA ASN A 32 -15.52 0.16 4.88
C ASN A 32 -14.58 -0.79 5.64
N LEU A 33 -13.56 -0.27 6.34
CA LEU A 33 -12.69 -1.08 7.20
C LEU A 33 -13.46 -1.74 8.34
N SER A 34 -14.36 -1.01 9.01
CA SER A 34 -15.20 -1.59 10.06
C SER A 34 -16.09 -2.70 9.51
N ALA A 35 -16.68 -2.50 8.34
CA ALA A 35 -17.54 -3.49 7.69
C ALA A 35 -16.73 -4.72 7.22
N PHE A 36 -15.53 -4.49 6.66
CA PHE A 36 -14.57 -5.53 6.32
C PHE A 36 -14.24 -6.43 7.51
N LEU A 37 -13.85 -5.86 8.65
CA LEU A 37 -13.49 -6.63 9.85
C LEU A 37 -14.68 -7.45 10.38
N ALA A 38 -15.89 -6.89 10.34
CA ALA A 38 -17.11 -7.59 10.74
C ALA A 38 -17.43 -8.78 9.82
N ALA A 39 -17.36 -8.58 8.51
CA ALA A 39 -17.59 -9.64 7.52
C ALA A 39 -16.53 -10.74 7.62
N ALA A 40 -15.25 -10.36 7.66
CA ALA A 40 -14.11 -11.26 7.73
C ALA A 40 -14.16 -12.18 8.97
N ARG A 41 -14.53 -11.65 10.14
CA ARG A 41 -14.72 -12.46 11.36
C ARG A 41 -15.87 -13.46 11.21
N SER A 42 -16.98 -13.01 10.63
CA SER A 42 -18.18 -13.82 10.44
C SER A 42 -17.91 -15.08 9.62
N VAL A 43 -16.93 -15.06 8.70
CA VAL A 43 -16.50 -16.25 7.93
C VAL A 43 -16.21 -17.44 8.85
N THR A 44 -15.36 -17.25 9.86
CA THR A 44 -14.97 -18.35 10.78
C THR A 44 -16.12 -18.77 11.70
N ASP A 45 -16.94 -17.83 12.15
CA ASP A 45 -18.11 -18.12 13.00
C ASP A 45 -19.18 -18.91 12.26
N ILE A 46 -19.42 -18.60 10.99
CA ILE A 46 -20.35 -19.33 10.14
C ILE A 46 -19.82 -20.73 9.84
N LEU A 47 -18.54 -20.87 9.46
CA LEU A 47 -17.93 -22.20 9.26
C LEU A 47 -18.10 -23.08 10.51
N ARG A 48 -17.82 -22.52 11.69
CA ARG A 48 -17.98 -23.22 12.97
C ARG A 48 -19.41 -23.70 13.16
N THR A 49 -20.39 -22.88 12.80
CA THR A 49 -21.82 -23.17 12.99
C THR A 49 -22.31 -24.21 11.98
N GLN A 50 -22.05 -24.00 10.69
CA GLN A 50 -22.53 -24.88 9.60
C GLN A 50 -21.90 -26.27 9.63
N LEU A 51 -20.63 -26.36 10.04
CA LEU A 51 -19.88 -27.62 10.00
C LEU A 51 -19.73 -28.27 11.38
N ALA A 52 -20.36 -27.72 12.43
CA ALA A 52 -20.24 -28.21 13.82
C ALA A 52 -20.48 -29.72 13.96
N GLN A 53 -21.44 -30.26 13.21
CA GLN A 53 -21.85 -31.67 13.29
C GLN A 53 -21.04 -32.60 12.38
N LYS A 54 -20.11 -32.07 11.57
CA LYS A 54 -19.31 -32.89 10.66
C LYS A 54 -18.24 -33.66 11.45
N PRO A 55 -18.13 -34.99 11.26
CA PRO A 55 -17.10 -35.78 11.93
C PRO A 55 -15.70 -35.20 11.70
N GLY A 56 -14.93 -35.07 12.78
CA GLY A 56 -13.57 -34.53 12.73
C GLY A 56 -13.45 -33.00 12.58
N PHE A 57 -14.55 -32.28 12.31
CA PHE A 57 -14.52 -30.82 12.13
C PHE A 57 -14.00 -30.09 13.36
N ARG A 58 -14.50 -30.42 14.55
CA ARG A 58 -14.07 -29.76 15.79
C ARG A 58 -12.56 -29.81 15.98
N ARG A 59 -11.94 -30.98 15.78
CA ARG A 59 -10.49 -31.16 15.91
C ARG A 59 -9.73 -30.34 14.87
N TRP A 60 -10.20 -30.33 13.62
CA TRP A 60 -9.60 -29.54 12.55
C TRP A 60 -9.71 -28.04 12.82
N HIS A 61 -10.90 -27.56 13.20
CA HIS A 61 -11.17 -26.16 13.53
C HIS A 61 -10.31 -25.69 14.70
N ASP A 62 -10.18 -26.49 15.76
CA ASP A 62 -9.33 -26.17 16.90
C ASP A 62 -7.84 -26.08 16.52
N SER A 63 -7.38 -26.91 15.56
CA SER A 63 -6.03 -26.77 14.99
C SER A 63 -5.87 -25.45 14.22
N LYS A 64 -6.83 -25.14 13.35
CA LYS A 64 -6.81 -23.90 12.54
C LYS A 64 -6.85 -22.66 13.42
N LYS A 65 -7.64 -22.67 14.49
CA LYS A 65 -7.65 -21.57 15.46
C LYS A 65 -6.27 -21.32 16.06
N LYS A 66 -5.55 -22.39 16.45
CA LYS A 66 -4.18 -22.27 16.98
C LYS A 66 -3.18 -21.78 15.94
N GLU A 67 -3.36 -22.14 14.66
CA GLU A 67 -2.55 -21.61 13.56
C GLU A 67 -2.79 -20.09 13.39
N LEU A 68 -4.05 -19.66 13.44
CA LEU A 68 -4.43 -18.24 13.37
C LEU A 68 -3.90 -17.42 14.55
N GLU A 69 -3.98 -17.95 15.77
CA GLU A 69 -3.45 -17.29 16.97
C GLU A 69 -1.93 -17.08 16.93
N LYS A 70 -1.21 -17.91 16.16
CA LYS A 70 0.25 -17.78 15.95
C LYS A 70 0.61 -16.85 14.78
N ASN A 71 -0.30 -16.65 13.83
CA ASN A 71 -0.08 -15.76 12.70
C ASN A 71 -0.28 -14.30 13.14
N ARG A 72 0.75 -13.46 12.98
CA ARG A 72 0.74 -12.06 13.44
C ARG A 72 -0.44 -11.27 12.87
N VAL A 73 -0.69 -11.38 11.57
CA VAL A 73 -1.76 -10.63 10.87
C VAL A 73 -3.13 -11.09 11.32
N SER A 74 -3.34 -12.41 11.41
CA SER A 74 -4.60 -12.99 11.87
C SER A 74 -4.91 -12.58 13.30
N LYS A 75 -3.92 -12.67 14.19
CA LYS A 75 -4.06 -12.22 15.58
C LYS A 75 -4.39 -10.73 15.67
N LEU A 76 -3.62 -9.89 14.95
CA LEU A 76 -3.87 -8.46 14.87
C LEU A 76 -5.31 -8.19 14.46
N MET A 77 -5.76 -8.76 13.34
CA MET A 77 -7.11 -8.57 12.79
C MET A 77 -8.22 -9.08 13.72
N MET A 78 -8.01 -10.20 14.41
CA MET A 78 -8.96 -10.72 15.40
C MET A 78 -9.12 -9.82 16.63
N ASP A 79 -8.03 -9.19 17.06
CA ASP A 79 -8.00 -8.26 18.19
C ASP A 79 -8.62 -6.90 17.83
N LYS A 80 -8.60 -6.50 16.54
CA LYS A 80 -9.24 -5.28 16.03
C LYS A 80 -10.79 -5.39 16.00
N ARG A 81 -11.45 -5.43 17.17
CA ARG A 81 -12.94 -5.34 17.27
C ARG A 81 -13.45 -3.92 17.51
N ILE A 82 -12.66 -3.08 18.18
CA ILE A 82 -13.02 -1.73 18.59
C ILE A 82 -11.76 -0.90 18.38
N TYR A 83 -11.69 -0.07 17.34
CA TYR A 83 -10.52 0.79 17.16
C TYR A 83 -10.86 2.28 17.12
N ASN A 84 -10.14 3.00 17.97
CA ASN A 84 -9.82 4.40 17.82
C ASN A 84 -8.62 4.46 16.86
N ILE A 85 -8.89 4.59 15.56
CA ILE A 85 -7.82 4.65 14.56
C ILE A 85 -7.37 6.11 14.44
N HIS A 86 -6.14 6.43 14.85
CA HIS A 86 -5.52 7.72 14.55
C HIS A 86 -4.93 7.68 13.14
N LEU A 87 -5.70 8.24 12.20
CA LEU A 87 -5.41 8.19 10.78
C LEU A 87 -4.83 9.53 10.34
N ARG A 88 -3.53 9.56 10.06
CA ARG A 88 -2.91 10.67 9.35
C ARG A 88 -2.46 10.19 7.97
N PRO A 89 -2.88 10.84 6.88
CA PRO A 89 -2.23 10.60 5.59
C PRO A 89 -0.75 10.94 5.75
N ILE A 90 0.13 9.96 5.51
CA ILE A 90 1.55 10.24 5.39
C ILE A 90 1.72 10.91 4.02
N ASN A 91 1.96 12.22 4.03
CA ASN A 91 2.53 12.89 2.86
C ASN A 91 3.83 12.15 2.54
N ALA A 92 3.89 11.46 1.39
CA ALA A 92 5.09 10.82 0.92
C ALA A 92 6.22 11.86 0.91
N LYS A 93 7.07 11.83 1.94
CA LYS A 93 8.26 12.68 1.99
C LYS A 93 9.17 12.16 0.91
N HIS A 94 9.22 12.91 -0.19
CA HIS A 94 10.19 12.77 -1.26
C HIS A 94 11.59 12.74 -0.62
N HIS A 95 12.14 11.55 -0.41
CA HIS A 95 13.54 11.40 -0.07
C HIS A 95 14.31 11.61 -1.37
N THR A 96 14.60 12.88 -1.69
CA THR A 96 15.61 13.18 -2.69
C THR A 96 16.94 12.68 -2.13
N LYS A 97 17.41 11.52 -2.59
CA LYS A 97 18.84 11.22 -2.50
C LYS A 97 19.50 12.15 -3.51
N ILE A 98 19.89 13.35 -3.07
CA ILE A 98 20.70 14.26 -3.88
C ILE A 98 22.12 13.69 -3.86
N GLU A 99 22.44 12.81 -4.79
CA GLU A 99 23.84 12.58 -5.17
C GLU A 99 24.21 13.69 -6.14
N THR A 100 24.73 14.79 -5.61
CA THR A 100 25.22 15.90 -6.41
C THR A 100 26.48 15.45 -7.15
N THR A 101 26.38 15.24 -8.46
CA THR A 101 27.55 15.30 -9.34
C THR A 101 27.61 16.73 -9.85
N GLU A 102 28.46 17.56 -9.24
CA GLU A 102 28.72 18.90 -9.76
C GLU A 102 29.43 18.77 -11.11
N MET A 103 28.74 19.06 -12.21
CA MET A 103 29.41 19.42 -13.45
C MET A 103 29.83 20.88 -13.35
N ILE A 104 31.12 21.10 -13.09
CA ILE A 104 31.73 22.41 -13.22
C ILE A 104 31.72 22.77 -14.71
N HIS A 105 30.81 23.65 -15.13
CA HIS A 105 30.91 24.28 -16.44
C HIS A 105 32.06 25.29 -16.39
N VAL A 106 33.21 24.91 -16.97
CA VAL A 106 34.23 25.89 -17.32
C VAL A 106 33.71 26.66 -18.52
N LEU A 107 33.34 27.92 -18.33
CA LEU A 107 33.06 28.85 -19.43
C LEU A 107 34.39 29.14 -20.14
N ASP A 108 34.67 28.41 -21.22
CA ASP A 108 35.76 28.73 -22.14
C ASP A 108 35.29 29.87 -23.07
N GLY A 109 35.52 31.11 -22.62
CA GLY A 109 35.30 32.30 -23.42
C GLY A 109 36.59 32.71 -24.10
N ALA A 110 36.78 32.35 -25.38
CA ALA A 110 37.88 32.87 -26.17
C ALA A 110 37.54 34.30 -26.66
N LEU A 111 38.24 35.30 -26.12
CA LEU A 111 38.22 36.67 -26.63
C LEU A 111 39.21 36.79 -27.80
N VAL A 112 38.70 36.94 -29.02
CA VAL A 112 39.54 37.29 -30.17
C VAL A 112 39.62 38.81 -30.25
N VAL A 113 40.82 39.35 -30.02
CA VAL A 113 41.11 40.79 -30.17
C VAL A 113 41.89 40.99 -31.47
N LEU A 114 41.28 41.65 -32.44
CA LEU A 114 41.97 42.10 -33.66
C LEU A 114 42.70 43.41 -33.35
N THR A 115 44.01 43.43 -33.60
CA THR A 115 44.82 44.65 -33.46
C THR A 115 45.24 45.10 -34.85
N HIS A 116 44.81 46.30 -35.27
CA HIS A 116 45.17 46.90 -36.54
C HIS A 116 46.58 47.53 -36.46
N GLU A 117 47.29 47.64 -37.59
CA GLU A 117 48.66 48.20 -37.64
C GLU A 117 48.76 49.65 -37.12
N ASN A 118 47.64 50.38 -37.07
CA ASN A 118 47.56 51.73 -36.49
C ASN A 118 47.34 51.75 -34.95
N GLY A 119 47.35 50.59 -34.31
CA GLY A 119 47.20 50.45 -32.85
C GLY A 119 45.76 50.37 -32.34
N THR A 120 44.75 50.46 -33.22
CA THR A 120 43.34 50.30 -32.85
C THR A 120 43.02 48.82 -32.57
N LYS A 121 42.28 48.54 -31.49
CA LYS A 121 41.85 47.18 -31.11
C LYS A 121 40.35 47.04 -31.24
N GLU A 122 39.89 46.01 -31.94
CA GLU A 122 38.47 45.64 -32.02
C GLU A 122 38.25 44.28 -31.37
N ILE A 123 37.18 44.18 -30.57
CA ILE A 123 36.79 42.94 -29.86
C ILE A 123 35.60 42.36 -30.61
N ILE A 124 35.75 41.16 -31.17
CA ILE A 124 34.65 40.41 -31.79
C ILE A 124 34.21 39.33 -30.81
N SER A 125 33.00 39.47 -30.27
CA SER A 125 32.39 38.45 -29.41
C SER A 125 31.64 37.45 -30.29
N SER A 126 31.98 36.17 -30.20
CA SER A 126 31.16 35.10 -30.80
C SER A 126 29.90 34.92 -29.95
N GLU A 127 28.71 35.01 -30.54
CA GLU A 127 27.45 34.67 -29.86
C GLU A 127 27.44 33.19 -29.48
N HIS A 128 27.04 32.91 -28.23
CA HIS A 128 26.96 31.58 -27.65
C HIS A 128 25.73 30.83 -28.18
N GLU A 129 25.86 29.54 -28.49
CA GLU A 129 24.71 28.66 -28.78
C GLU A 129 23.77 28.54 -27.57
N PRO A 130 22.46 28.31 -27.79
CA PRO A 130 21.46 28.24 -26.72
C PRO A 130 21.72 27.05 -25.79
N GLN A 131 21.72 27.31 -24.48
CA GLN A 131 21.92 26.29 -23.45
C GLN A 131 20.82 25.21 -23.47
N PRO A 132 21.14 23.94 -23.15
CA PRO A 132 20.14 22.89 -22.96
C PRO A 132 19.21 23.23 -21.78
N LYS A 133 17.89 23.10 -21.98
CA LYS A 133 16.89 23.28 -20.93
C LYS A 133 17.14 22.30 -19.77
N ALA A 134 17.15 22.83 -18.54
CA ALA A 134 17.20 22.04 -17.31
C ALA A 134 16.04 21.02 -17.27
N PRO A 135 16.26 19.81 -16.71
CA PRO A 135 15.20 18.81 -16.57
C PRO A 135 14.09 19.34 -15.66
N GLU A 136 12.83 19.17 -16.09
CA GLU A 136 11.67 19.61 -15.34
C GLU A 136 11.52 18.82 -14.02
N PRO A 137 11.21 19.48 -12.88
CA PRO A 137 10.94 18.81 -11.62
C PRO A 137 9.75 17.85 -11.77
N THR A 138 9.94 16.58 -11.43
CA THR A 138 8.86 15.58 -11.45
C THR A 138 7.92 15.85 -10.29
N GLU A 139 6.61 16.03 -10.57
CA GLU A 139 5.61 16.29 -9.54
C GLU A 139 5.54 15.16 -8.51
N PRO A 140 5.39 15.47 -7.20
CA PRO A 140 5.31 14.46 -6.16
C PRO A 140 4.01 13.66 -6.29
N LYS A 141 4.14 12.32 -6.46
CA LYS A 141 3.01 11.40 -6.40
C LYS A 141 2.53 11.26 -4.95
N ILE A 142 1.41 11.89 -4.62
CA ILE A 142 0.74 11.73 -3.32
C ILE A 142 0.35 10.26 -3.20
N THR A 143 0.88 9.57 -2.17
CA THR A 143 0.44 8.21 -1.84
C THR A 143 -0.04 8.22 -0.41
N GLU A 144 -1.33 7.93 -0.24
CA GLU A 144 -1.97 7.84 1.07
C GLU A 144 -1.82 6.41 1.58
N TYR A 145 -1.32 6.29 2.80
CA TYR A 145 -1.18 5.01 3.48
C TYR A 145 -1.92 5.06 4.81
N TRP A 146 -2.58 3.95 5.15
CA TRP A 146 -3.36 3.77 6.36
C TRP A 146 -2.63 2.76 7.25
N PHE A 147 -2.50 3.00 8.55
CA PHE A 147 -1.81 2.07 9.46
C PHE A 147 -2.55 1.92 10.78
N PHE A 148 -2.29 0.81 11.49
CA PHE A 148 -2.70 0.64 12.89
C PHE A 148 -1.57 1.13 13.80
N GLU A 149 -1.88 1.77 14.93
CA GLU A 149 -0.85 2.32 15.83
C GLU A 149 0.14 1.27 16.36
N GLU A 150 -0.32 0.04 16.51
CA GLU A 150 0.47 -1.10 16.99
C GLU A 150 1.28 -1.76 15.88
N CYS A 151 1.06 -1.35 14.63
CA CYS A 151 1.74 -1.84 13.45
C CYS A 151 1.89 -0.70 12.42
N PRO A 152 2.58 0.40 12.76
CA PRO A 152 2.68 1.58 11.91
C PRO A 152 3.52 1.34 10.65
N GLU A 153 4.28 0.25 10.62
CA GLU A 153 5.19 -0.11 9.53
C GLU A 153 4.50 -0.79 8.34
N VAL A 154 3.23 -1.21 8.48
CA VAL A 154 2.51 -1.93 7.43
C VAL A 154 1.19 -1.23 7.12
N ASP A 155 0.90 -1.07 5.83
CA ASP A 155 -0.36 -0.51 5.37
C ASP A 155 -1.56 -1.44 5.68
N VAL A 156 -2.67 -0.87 6.11
CA VAL A 156 -3.91 -1.57 6.46
C VAL A 156 -4.44 -2.38 5.28
N LEU A 157 -4.38 -1.86 4.05
CA LEU A 157 -4.84 -2.59 2.86
C LEU A 157 -3.98 -3.84 2.62
N ILE A 158 -2.67 -3.76 2.87
CA ILE A 158 -1.78 -4.92 2.78
C ILE A 158 -2.18 -5.96 3.83
N LEU A 159 -2.36 -5.55 5.09
CA LEU A 159 -2.76 -6.45 6.17
C LEU A 159 -4.13 -7.09 5.91
N CYS A 160 -5.12 -6.31 5.43
CA CYS A 160 -6.45 -6.80 5.09
C CYS A 160 -6.41 -7.81 3.93
N THR A 161 -5.58 -7.55 2.92
CA THR A 161 -5.39 -8.45 1.78
C THR A 161 -4.79 -9.78 2.23
N GLU A 162 -3.73 -9.74 3.05
CA GLU A 162 -3.12 -10.94 3.61
C GLU A 162 -4.13 -11.73 4.46
N TYR A 163 -4.92 -11.05 5.29
CA TYR A 163 -5.94 -11.71 6.11
C TYR A 163 -7.05 -12.37 5.27
N LEU A 164 -7.51 -11.72 4.19
CA LEU A 164 -8.45 -12.34 3.26
C LEU A 164 -7.89 -13.62 2.63
N GLN A 165 -6.61 -13.63 2.27
CA GLN A 165 -6.00 -14.83 1.70
C GLN A 165 -6.01 -15.98 2.71
N ILE A 166 -5.74 -15.69 3.98
CA ILE A 166 -5.81 -16.68 5.06
C ILE A 166 -7.24 -17.23 5.20
N LEU A 167 -8.25 -16.36 5.22
CA LEU A 167 -9.65 -16.78 5.31
C LEU A 167 -10.11 -17.59 4.09
N SER A 168 -9.70 -17.17 2.88
CA SER A 168 -9.97 -17.90 1.65
C SER A 168 -9.41 -19.32 1.69
N ASN A 169 -8.18 -19.48 2.18
CA ASN A 169 -7.56 -20.79 2.33
C ASN A 169 -8.34 -21.68 3.32
N ILE A 170 -8.79 -21.12 4.45
CA ILE A 170 -9.59 -21.84 5.44
C ILE A 170 -10.93 -22.29 4.85
N VAL A 171 -11.63 -21.42 4.13
CA VAL A 171 -12.89 -21.75 3.47
C VAL A 171 -12.67 -22.87 2.46
N SER A 172 -11.70 -22.75 1.55
CA SER A 172 -11.39 -23.78 0.56
C SER A 172 -11.00 -25.12 1.20
N GLU A 173 -10.17 -25.11 2.24
CA GLU A 173 -9.78 -26.33 2.97
C GLU A 173 -10.99 -26.98 3.66
N SER A 174 -11.88 -26.18 4.26
CA SER A 174 -13.09 -26.68 4.91
C SER A 174 -14.06 -27.33 3.92
N LYS A 175 -14.23 -26.74 2.72
CA LYS A 175 -15.05 -27.30 1.65
C LYS A 175 -14.52 -28.67 1.22
N SER A 176 -13.23 -28.73 0.93
CA SER A 176 -12.58 -29.98 0.49
C SER A 176 -12.69 -31.10 1.52
N LYS A 177 -12.68 -30.78 2.83
CA LYS A 177 -12.67 -31.79 3.90
C LYS A 177 -14.05 -32.23 4.39
N PHE A 178 -15.06 -31.35 4.37
CA PHE A 178 -16.32 -31.60 5.09
C PHE A 178 -17.58 -31.45 4.24
N VAL A 179 -17.43 -30.99 3.01
CA VAL A 179 -18.53 -30.68 2.09
C VAL A 179 -18.51 -31.54 0.83
N ALA A 180 -17.31 -31.88 0.34
CA ALA A 180 -17.10 -32.83 -0.74
C ALA A 180 -17.67 -34.22 -0.41
#